data_AF-A0ABD3Q7L4-F1
#
_entry.id   AF-A0ABD3Q7L4-F1
#
_cell.length_a   1.000
_cell.length_b   1.000
_cell.length_c   1.000
_cell.angle_alpha   90.00
_cell.angle_beta   90.00
_cell.angle_gamma   90.00
#
_symmetry.space_group_name_H-M   'P 1'
#
loop_
_entity.id
_entity.type
_entity.pdbx_description
1 polymer ?
#
loop_
_entity_poly.entity_id
_entity_poly.type
_entity_poly.pdbx_seq_one_letter_code
_entity_poly.pdbx_strand_id
1 'polypeptide(L)'
;MADPTKQKQSILFASSKYGFTALKSKAEAWCVKFLELNTDTAIDHLLYADANSLSLLKKSPVLMKEVMQEVFEKLETLKRKYDG
;
A
#
# COMPACT_ATOMS: atom_id res chain seq x y z
N MET A 1 19.18 5.51 -14.28
CA MET A 1 18.75 5.89 -12.92
C MET A 1 18.03 4.70 -12.29
N ALA A 2 18.42 4.27 -11.10
CA ALA A 2 17.71 3.19 -10.40
C ALA A 2 16.37 3.74 -9.90
N ASP A 3 15.28 3.06 -10.23
CA ASP A 3 13.95 3.39 -9.72
C ASP A 3 13.95 3.23 -8.19
N PRO A 4 13.79 4.32 -7.41
CA PRO A 4 13.82 4.26 -5.95
C PRO A 4 12.73 3.35 -5.39
N THR A 5 11.65 3.09 -6.14
CA THR A 5 10.55 2.20 -5.76
C THR A 5 10.98 0.73 -5.73
N LYS A 6 11.79 0.32 -6.72
CA LYS A 6 12.33 -1.06 -6.81
C LYS A 6 13.32 -1.38 -5.69
N GLN A 7 14.13 -0.40 -5.28
CA GLN A 7 15.08 -0.59 -4.18
C GLN A 7 14.36 -0.81 -2.83
N LYS A 8 13.30 -0.05 -2.57
CA LYS A 8 12.47 -0.19 -1.36
C LYS A 8 11.83 -1.58 -1.26
N GLN A 9 11.23 -2.02 -2.36
CA GLN A 9 10.60 -3.34 -2.47
C GLN A 9 11.62 -4.46 -2.29
N SER A 10 12.84 -4.30 -2.81
CA SER A 10 13.91 -5.30 -2.67
C SER A 10 14.36 -5.49 -1.22
N ILE A 11 14.43 -4.43 -0.42
CA ILE A 11 14.79 -4.51 1.01
C ILE A 11 13.68 -5.20 1.82
N LEU A 12 12.42 -4.84 1.57
CA LEU A 12 11.27 -5.49 2.18
C LEU A 12 11.21 -6.99 1.83
N PHE A 13 11.40 -7.30 0.55
CA PHE A 13 11.38 -8.68 0.07
C PHE A 13 12.52 -9.50 0.68
N ALA A 14 13.76 -9.00 0.65
CA ALA A 14 14.90 -9.69 1.23
C ALA A 14 14.77 -9.87 2.75
N SER A 15 14.38 -8.82 3.48
CA SER A 15 14.20 -8.91 4.93
C SER A 15 13.09 -9.91 5.32
N SER A 16 12.01 -9.97 4.54
CA SER A 16 10.96 -10.97 4.74
C SER A 16 11.42 -12.39 4.38
N LYS A 17 12.12 -12.56 3.24
CA LYS A 17 12.56 -13.87 2.74
C LYS A 17 13.61 -14.53 3.64
N TYR A 18 14.50 -13.74 4.23
CA TYR A 18 15.59 -14.22 5.06
C TYR A 18 15.32 -14.11 6.58
N GLY A 19 14.10 -13.74 6.99
CA GLY A 19 13.70 -13.72 8.40
C GLY A 19 14.28 -12.56 9.23
N PHE A 20 14.72 -11.48 8.60
CA PHE A 20 15.23 -10.28 9.29
C PHE A 20 14.07 -9.40 9.77
N THR A 21 13.33 -9.86 10.79
CA THR A 21 12.11 -9.20 11.29
C THR A 21 12.31 -7.73 11.65
N ALA A 22 13.38 -7.38 12.38
CA ALA A 22 13.64 -5.99 12.77
C ALA A 22 13.91 -5.08 11.56
N LEU A 23 14.59 -5.61 10.53
CA LEU A 23 14.84 -4.87 9.30
C LEU A 23 13.56 -4.71 8.48
N LYS A 24 12.73 -5.75 8.42
CA LYS A 24 11.41 -5.70 7.79
C LYS A 24 10.55 -4.61 8.42
N SER A 25 10.44 -4.57 9.74
CA SER A 25 9.66 -3.54 10.44
C SER A 25 10.17 -2.12 10.17
N LYS A 26 11.49 -1.92 10.12
CA LYS A 26 12.09 -0.61 9.77
C LYS A 26 11.81 -0.21 8.33
N ALA A 27 11.99 -1.13 7.39
CA ALA A 27 11.73 -0.89 5.97
C ALA A 27 10.24 -0.57 5.75
N GLU A 28 9.36 -1.25 6.48
CA GLU A 28 7.93 -1.04 6.41
C GLU A 28 7.50 0.31 6.98
N ALA A 29 8.02 0.69 8.17
CA ALA A 29 7.78 2.00 8.75
C ALA A 29 8.28 3.14 7.84
N TRP A 30 9.40 2.90 7.15
CA TRP A 30 9.93 3.83 6.16
C TRP A 30 9.02 3.93 4.93
N CYS A 31 8.51 2.80 4.41
CA CYS A 31 7.51 2.80 3.35
C CYS A 31 6.26 3.59 3.73
N VAL A 32 5.73 3.44 4.95
CA VAL A 32 4.59 4.24 5.44
C VAL A 32 4.91 5.74 5.46
N LYS A 33 6.11 6.12 5.90
CA LYS A 33 6.52 7.53 6.02
C LYS A 33 6.66 8.24 4.66
N PHE A 34 7.09 7.52 3.64
CA PHE A 34 7.33 8.04 2.29
C PHE A 34 6.32 7.50 1.28
N LEU A 35 5.15 7.10 1.77
CA LEU A 35 4.07 6.61 0.93
C LEU A 35 3.40 7.80 0.27
N GLU A 36 3.75 8.05 -0.98
CA GLU A 36 2.99 8.95 -1.84
C GLU A 36 1.84 8.16 -2.43
N LEU A 37 0.63 8.41 -1.92
CA LEU A 37 -0.57 7.80 -2.44
C LEU A 37 -1.30 8.76 -3.36
N ASN A 38 -1.85 8.19 -4.41
CA ASN A 38 -2.96 8.75 -5.14
C ASN A 38 -4.12 7.74 -5.08
N THR A 39 -5.33 8.22 -5.35
CA THR A 39 -6.53 7.39 -5.36
C THR A 39 -6.40 6.19 -6.30
N ASP A 40 -5.69 6.32 -7.42
CA ASP A 40 -5.57 5.26 -8.42
C ASP A 40 -4.66 4.09 -8.00
N THR A 41 -3.72 4.32 -7.07
CA THR A 41 -2.75 3.32 -6.62
C THR A 41 -2.99 2.86 -5.19
N ALA A 42 -3.96 3.43 -4.48
CA ALA A 42 -4.22 3.14 -3.07
C ALA A 42 -4.60 1.66 -2.87
N ILE A 43 -5.49 1.11 -3.70
CA ILE A 43 -5.84 -0.31 -3.66
C ILE A 43 -4.62 -1.21 -3.97
N ASP A 44 -3.80 -0.87 -4.96
CA ASP A 44 -2.61 -1.65 -5.30
C ASP A 44 -1.60 -1.71 -4.15
N HIS A 45 -1.40 -0.59 -3.45
CA HIS A 45 -0.56 -0.54 -2.26
C HIS A 45 -1.12 -1.40 -1.12
N LEU A 46 -2.45 -1.44 -0.96
CA LEU A 46 -3.11 -2.30 0.03
C LEU A 46 -2.93 -3.79 -0.31
N LEU A 47 -3.11 -4.17 -1.58
CA LEU A 47 -2.90 -5.54 -2.06
C LEU A 47 -1.43 -5.97 -1.89
N TYR A 48 -0.49 -5.08 -2.21
CA TYR A 48 0.93 -5.32 -1.98
C TYR A 48 1.25 -5.53 -0.50
N ALA A 49 0.66 -4.71 0.38
CA ALA A 49 0.83 -4.84 1.82
C ALA A 49 0.31 -6.18 2.35
N ASP A 50 -0.85 -6.62 1.87
CA ASP A 50 -1.45 -7.90 2.24
C ASP A 50 -0.59 -9.08 1.77
N ALA A 51 -0.19 -9.08 0.50
CA ALA A 51 0.63 -10.13 -0.11
C ALA A 51 2.00 -10.33 0.58
N ASN A 52 2.56 -9.27 1.17
CA ASN A 52 3.88 -9.29 1.81
C ASN A 52 3.82 -9.32 3.35
N SER A 53 2.61 -9.48 3.93
CA SER A 53 2.41 -9.44 5.38
C SER A 53 2.99 -8.18 6.01
N LEU A 54 2.70 -7.02 5.41
CA LEU A 54 3.11 -5.70 5.86
C LEU A 54 1.99 -5.09 6.71
N SER A 55 2.02 -5.42 8.00
CA SER A 55 0.99 -5.02 8.97
C SER A 55 0.93 -3.52 9.30
N LEU A 56 2.06 -2.81 9.36
CA LEU A 56 2.14 -1.36 9.53
C LEU A 56 1.63 -0.63 8.28
N LEU A 57 1.98 -1.11 7.09
CA LEU A 57 1.53 -0.51 5.84
C LEU A 57 0.03 -0.72 5.66
N LYS A 58 -0.46 -1.95 5.88
CA LYS A 58 -1.89 -2.28 5.84
C LYS A 58 -2.71 -1.46 6.83
N LYS A 59 -2.17 -1.15 8.00
CA LYS A 59 -2.85 -0.35 9.04
C LYS A 59 -2.56 1.15 8.93
N SER A 60 -1.87 1.60 7.89
CA SER A 60 -1.58 3.02 7.70
C SER A 60 -2.89 3.82 7.56
N PRO A 61 -3.16 4.81 8.43
CA PRO A 61 -4.36 5.63 8.34
C PRO A 61 -4.46 6.38 7.01
N VAL A 62 -3.31 6.78 6.47
CA VAL A 62 -3.22 7.48 5.18
C VAL A 62 -3.62 6.53 4.04
N LEU A 63 -3.12 5.28 4.06
CA LEU A 63 -3.51 4.27 3.07
C LEU A 63 -4.99 3.94 3.13
N MET A 64 -5.51 3.69 4.32
CA MET A 64 -6.92 3.35 4.49
C MET A 64 -7.85 4.48 4.08
N LYS A 65 -7.45 5.75 4.31
CA LYS A 65 -8.23 6.91 3.86
C LYS A 65 -8.36 6.94 2.33
N GLU A 66 -7.25 6.81 1.61
CA GLU A 66 -7.26 6.87 0.15
C GLU A 66 -8.00 5.66 -0.47
N VAL A 67 -7.83 4.46 0.09
CA VAL A 67 -8.59 3.27 -0.35
C VAL A 67 -10.09 3.47 -0.14
N MET A 68 -10.50 3.98 1.02
CA MET A 68 -11.92 4.24 1.30
C MET A 68 -12.51 5.27 0.33
N GLN A 69 -11.75 6.32 0.00
CA GLN A 69 -12.16 7.32 -0.97
C GLN A 69 -12.37 6.70 -2.36
N GLU A 70 -11.40 5.92 -2.85
CA GLU A 70 -11.48 5.26 -4.15
C GLU A 70 -12.68 4.28 -4.23
N VAL A 71 -12.87 3.48 -3.17
CA VAL A 71 -14.01 2.53 -3.10
C VAL A 71 -15.34 3.28 -3.07
N PHE A 72 -15.44 4.38 -2.32
CA PHE A 72 -16.64 5.21 -2.26
C PHE A 72 -16.99 5.80 -3.63
N GLU A 73 -16.01 6.36 -4.34
CA GLU A 73 -16.21 6.94 -5.68
C GLU A 73 -16.66 5.90 -6.71
N LYS A 74 -16.09 4.68 -6.64
CA LYS A 74 -16.51 3.55 -7.48
C LYS A 74 -17.95 3.12 -7.17
N LEU A 75 -18.34 3.07 -5.90
CA LEU A 75 -19.70 2.74 -5.48
C LEU A 75 -20.71 3.78 -5.98
N GLU A 76 -20.43 5.07 -5.83
CA GLU A 76 -21.30 6.15 -6.32
C GLU A 76 -21.43 6.15 -7.85
N THR A 77 -20.36 5.78 -8.56
CA THR A 77 -20.38 5.63 -10.02
C THR A 77 -21.22 4.43 -10.46
N LEU A 78 -21.10 3.30 -9.75
CA LEU A 78 -21.93 2.12 -10.01
C LEU A 78 -23.40 2.42 -9.73
N LYS A 79 -23.71 3.06 -8.60
CA LYS A 79 -25.08 3.43 -8.25
C LYS A 79 -25.76 4.28 -9.34
N ARG A 80 -25.07 5.32 -9.82
CA ARG A 80 -25.56 6.16 -10.93
C ARG A 80 -25.81 5.39 -12.23
N LYS A 81 -25.06 4.31 -12.47
CA LYS A 81 -25.24 3.45 -13.65
C LYS A 81 -26.45 2.51 -13.54
N TYR A 82 -26.85 2.14 -12.34
CA TYR A 82 -27.99 1.24 -12.10
C TYR A 82 -29.30 2.00 -11.81
N ASP A 83 -29.21 3.23 -11.29
CA ASP A 83 -30.36 4.10 -10.99
C ASP A 83 -30.81 4.98 -12.18
N GLY A 84 -30.07 4.97 -13.30
CA GLY A 84 -30.37 5.70 -14.54
C GLY A 84 -30.74 4.76 -15.68
#